data_AF-A0A812VQW5-F1
#
_entry.id   AF-A0A812VQW5-F1
#
_cell.length_a   1.000
_cell.length_b   1.000
_cell.length_c   1.000
_cell.angle_alpha   90.00
_cell.angle_beta   90.00
_cell.angle_gamma   90.00
#
_symmetry.space_group_name_H-M   'P 1'
#
loop_
_entity.id
_entity.type
_entity.pdbx_description
1 polymer ?
#
loop_
_entity_poly.entity_id
_entity_poly.type
_entity_poly.pdbx_seq_one_letter_code
_entity_poly.pdbx_strand_id
1 'polypeptide(L)'
;MSINADPYGLPEGGTTTTGQLVLTVAQSGSDNGLKCFETLVKVVCNAVDKPTELRRGADGADQVDAVPACAMLLRRLGFKDIGDRYSLQMTGLRSGEVARLQVALNDLPHCSDLVIRLAPVIEALGLHWKKPDGTSTFMPGPTYRERHDLPHGEGSRGYWNGSAERPGNNPPDLPAPAEDEEDADLQEALRLSMIES
;
A
#
# COMPACT_ATOMS: atom_id res chain seq x y z
N MET A 1 -14.69 -9.06 -23.03
CA MET A 1 -13.80 -8.07 -22.37
C MET A 1 -12.41 -8.27 -22.92
N SER A 2 -11.97 -7.42 -23.84
CA SER A 2 -10.59 -7.37 -24.32
C SER A 2 -9.77 -6.59 -23.30
N ILE A 3 -8.86 -7.26 -22.58
CA ILE A 3 -7.86 -6.60 -21.76
C ILE A 3 -6.94 -5.88 -22.75
N ASN A 4 -7.04 -4.55 -22.79
CA ASN A 4 -6.18 -3.72 -23.63
C ASN A 4 -4.79 -3.72 -22.98
N ALA A 5 -4.01 -4.76 -23.26
CA ALA A 5 -2.63 -4.90 -22.83
C ALA A 5 -1.74 -4.18 -23.85
N ASP A 6 -1.85 -2.85 -23.91
CA ASP A 6 -0.91 -2.04 -24.68
C ASP A 6 0.47 -2.16 -24.02
N PRO A 7 1.46 -2.80 -24.67
CA PRO A 7 2.80 -2.98 -24.09
C PRO A 7 3.58 -1.66 -24.00
N TYR A 8 3.10 -0.59 -24.65
CA TYR A 8 3.70 0.74 -24.63
C TYR A 8 3.02 1.72 -23.66
N GLY A 9 1.89 1.33 -23.06
CA GLY A 9 1.16 2.12 -22.06
C GLY A 9 1.65 1.93 -20.62
N LEU A 10 2.70 1.14 -20.41
CA LEU A 10 3.26 0.93 -19.07
C LEU A 10 4.13 2.15 -18.71
N PRO A 11 3.85 2.83 -17.59
CA PRO A 11 4.72 3.90 -17.11
C PRO A 11 6.13 3.36 -16.93
N GLU A 12 7.14 4.23 -17.07
CA GLU A 12 8.55 3.87 -16.95
C GLU A 12 8.80 3.08 -15.65
N GLY A 13 9.30 1.85 -15.78
CA GLY A 13 9.47 0.91 -14.65
C GLY A 13 8.27 0.01 -14.32
N GLY A 14 7.18 0.04 -15.11
CA GLY A 14 5.97 -0.77 -14.91
C GLY A 14 6.19 -2.28 -15.05
N THR A 15 7.22 -2.70 -15.80
CA THR A 15 7.63 -4.11 -15.91
C THR A 15 8.70 -4.50 -14.90
N THR A 16 9.28 -3.55 -14.17
CA THR A 16 10.44 -3.80 -13.32
C THR A 16 9.99 -4.38 -11.98
N THR A 17 10.48 -5.58 -11.67
CA THR A 17 10.18 -6.28 -10.41
C THR A 17 11.07 -5.80 -9.26
N THR A 18 10.63 -5.99 -8.02
CA THR A 18 11.42 -5.73 -6.80
C THR A 18 12.77 -6.45 -6.85
N GLY A 19 12.79 -7.70 -7.31
CA GLY A 19 14.02 -8.48 -7.46
C GLY A 19 14.98 -7.89 -8.49
N GLN A 20 14.47 -7.44 -9.64
CA GLN A 20 15.31 -6.76 -10.64
C GLN A 20 15.91 -5.47 -10.10
N LEU A 21 15.14 -4.65 -9.37
CA LEU A 21 15.67 -3.43 -8.77
C LEU A 21 16.78 -3.73 -7.75
N VAL A 22 16.59 -4.73 -6.89
CA VAL A 22 17.62 -5.19 -5.94
C VAL A 22 18.88 -5.64 -6.68
N LEU A 23 18.73 -6.43 -7.75
CA LEU A 23 19.87 -6.84 -8.57
C LEU A 23 20.57 -5.64 -9.24
N THR A 24 19.83 -4.67 -9.76
CA THR A 24 20.39 -3.44 -10.36
C THR A 24 21.21 -2.65 -9.33
N VAL A 25 20.70 -2.49 -8.11
CA VAL A 25 21.42 -1.82 -7.02
C VAL A 25 22.69 -2.59 -6.67
N ALA A 26 22.61 -3.91 -6.52
CA ALA A 26 23.77 -4.76 -6.20
C ALA A 26 24.83 -4.74 -7.32
N GLN A 27 24.41 -4.73 -8.58
CA GLN A 27 25.29 -4.72 -9.75
C GLN A 27 25.91 -3.35 -10.05
N SER A 28 25.40 -2.27 -9.45
CA SER A 28 25.99 -0.93 -9.59
C SER A 28 27.43 -0.82 -9.08
N GLY A 29 27.90 -1.83 -8.31
CA GLY A 29 29.29 -1.93 -7.86
C GLY A 29 29.74 -0.83 -6.90
N SER A 30 28.81 -0.02 -6.39
CA SER A 30 29.11 1.08 -5.48
C SER A 30 28.96 0.64 -4.02
N ASP A 31 29.85 1.12 -3.14
CA ASP A 31 29.67 1.01 -1.67
C ASP A 31 28.33 1.61 -1.19
N ASN A 32 27.71 2.43 -2.03
CA ASN A 32 26.40 3.01 -1.81
C ASN A 32 25.27 1.97 -1.93
N GLY A 33 25.45 0.86 -2.65
CA GLY A 33 24.42 -0.17 -2.81
C GLY A 33 24.02 -0.83 -1.49
N LEU A 34 25.01 -1.24 -0.68
CA LEU A 34 24.75 -1.80 0.65
C LEU A 34 24.12 -0.77 1.59
N LYS A 35 24.66 0.44 1.62
CA LYS A 35 24.10 1.55 2.42
C LYS A 35 22.65 1.88 2.02
N CYS A 36 22.33 1.76 0.74
CA CYS A 36 20.95 1.89 0.27
C CYS A 36 20.07 0.79 0.84
N PHE A 37 20.50 -0.48 0.81
CA PHE A 37 19.73 -1.57 1.41
C PHE A 37 19.58 -1.41 2.92
N GLU A 38 20.62 -0.98 3.63
CA GLU A 38 20.56 -0.66 5.06
C GLU A 38 19.51 0.42 5.35
N THR A 39 19.51 1.50 4.56
CA THR A 39 18.55 2.60 4.67
C THR A 39 17.13 2.12 4.35
N LEU A 40 16.92 1.36 3.27
CA LEU A 40 15.63 0.78 2.91
C LEU A 40 15.07 -0.10 4.03
N VAL A 41 15.88 -1.01 4.57
CA VAL A 41 15.49 -1.93 5.65
C VAL A 41 15.17 -1.14 6.92
N LYS A 42 15.99 -0.14 7.27
CA LYS A 42 15.73 0.74 8.42
C LYS A 42 14.39 1.47 8.29
N VAL A 43 14.12 2.03 7.12
CA VAL A 43 12.86 2.75 6.83
C VAL A 43 11.66 1.81 6.91
N VAL A 44 11.78 0.58 6.41
CA VAL A 44 10.73 -0.45 6.50
C VAL A 44 10.48 -0.86 7.95
N CYS A 45 11.52 -1.13 8.76
CA CYS A 45 11.37 -1.44 10.18
C CYS A 45 10.65 -0.29 10.92
N ASN A 46 11.12 0.94 10.72
CA ASN A 46 10.52 2.12 11.34
C ASN A 46 9.04 2.31 10.93
N ALA A 47 8.64 1.89 9.72
CA ALA A 47 7.26 2.02 9.25
C ALA A 47 6.30 1.07 9.96
N VAL A 48 6.79 -0.07 10.44
CA VAL A 48 6.01 -0.99 11.27
C VAL A 48 6.03 -0.55 12.73
N ASP A 49 7.19 -0.17 13.26
CA ASP A 49 7.34 0.19 14.68
C ASP A 49 6.68 1.55 15.00
N LYS A 50 6.80 2.53 14.10
CA LYS A 50 6.41 3.93 14.31
C LYS A 50 5.77 4.55 13.06
N PRO A 51 4.61 4.06 12.62
CA PRO A 51 3.98 4.47 11.36
C PRO A 51 3.66 5.97 11.29
N THR A 52 3.40 6.62 12.44
CA THR A 52 3.05 8.05 12.51
C THR A 52 4.24 8.97 12.28
N GLU A 53 5.46 8.55 12.63
CA GLU A 53 6.67 9.36 12.45
C GLU A 53 7.04 9.44 10.96
N LEU A 54 6.97 8.32 10.24
CA LEU A 54 7.34 8.27 8.82
C LEU A 54 6.30 8.88 7.87
N ARG A 55 5.05 9.08 8.33
CA ARG A 55 4.11 9.93 7.61
C ARG A 55 4.59 11.38 7.53
N ARG A 56 5.42 11.82 8.49
CA ARG A 56 6.04 13.14 8.49
C ARG A 56 7.36 13.19 7.71
N GLY A 57 7.82 12.07 7.17
CA GLY A 57 9.04 11.97 6.37
C GLY A 57 10.07 11.03 6.97
N ALA A 58 10.80 10.34 6.10
CA ALA A 58 11.96 9.52 6.43
C ALA A 58 13.25 10.30 6.19
N ASP A 59 14.11 10.39 7.21
CA ASP A 59 15.47 10.91 7.06
C ASP A 59 16.33 9.93 6.24
N GLY A 60 17.14 10.45 5.32
CA GLY A 60 18.05 9.65 4.47
C GLY A 60 17.75 9.64 2.98
N ALA A 61 16.95 10.59 2.48
CA ALA A 61 16.62 10.74 1.06
C ALA A 61 17.89 10.84 0.18
N ASP A 62 18.91 11.58 0.63
CA ASP A 62 20.16 11.78 -0.10
C ASP A 62 20.86 10.47 -0.55
N GLN A 63 20.80 9.42 0.29
CA GLN A 63 21.42 8.13 -0.06
C GLN A 63 20.57 7.35 -1.06
N VAL A 64 19.25 7.50 -0.99
CA VAL A 64 18.30 6.78 -1.85
C VAL A 64 18.18 7.43 -3.21
N ASP A 65 18.23 8.77 -3.27
CA ASP A 65 18.14 9.53 -4.52
C ASP A 65 19.42 9.44 -5.36
N ALA A 66 20.56 9.16 -4.71
CA ALA A 66 21.81 8.86 -5.40
C ALA A 66 21.74 7.57 -6.24
N VAL A 67 20.78 6.67 -5.98
CA VAL A 67 20.61 5.42 -6.71
C VAL A 67 19.16 5.29 -7.20
N PRO A 68 18.85 5.59 -8.48
CA PRO A 68 17.49 5.60 -8.99
C PRO A 68 16.67 4.33 -8.71
N ALA A 69 17.33 3.16 -8.73
CA ALA A 69 16.68 1.89 -8.41
C ALA A 69 16.23 1.79 -6.94
N CYS A 70 16.91 2.46 -6.00
CA CYS A 70 16.52 2.53 -4.59
C CYS A 70 15.30 3.43 -4.37
N ALA A 71 15.26 4.58 -5.06
CA ALA A 71 14.08 5.44 -5.06
C ALA A 71 12.84 4.69 -5.59
N MET A 72 13.01 3.89 -6.66
CA MET A 72 11.95 3.02 -7.16
C MET A 72 11.53 1.95 -6.14
N LEU A 73 12.47 1.35 -5.41
CA LEU A 73 12.16 0.39 -4.34
C LEU A 73 11.31 1.03 -3.24
N LEU A 74 11.64 2.24 -2.76
CA LEU A 74 10.81 2.96 -1.78
C LEU A 74 9.39 3.17 -2.28
N ARG A 75 9.22 3.62 -3.52
CA ARG A 75 7.90 3.83 -4.12
C ARG A 75 7.09 2.53 -4.18
N ARG A 76 7.74 1.42 -4.52
CA ARG A 76 7.10 0.10 -4.52
C ARG A 76 6.72 -0.38 -3.12
N LEU A 77 7.51 -0.07 -2.10
CA LEU A 77 7.22 -0.44 -0.71
C LEU A 77 6.03 0.35 -0.12
N GLY A 78 5.55 1.39 -0.81
CA GLY A 78 4.41 2.21 -0.36
C GLY A 78 4.81 3.59 0.13
N PHE A 79 5.99 4.09 -0.22
CA PHE A 79 6.40 5.46 0.06
C PHE A 79 6.08 6.37 -1.12
N LYS A 80 5.79 7.64 -0.84
CA LYS A 80 5.71 8.71 -1.83
C LYS A 80 6.89 9.65 -1.67
N ASP A 81 7.40 10.09 -2.80
CA ASP A 81 8.42 11.13 -2.90
C ASP A 81 7.75 12.51 -2.71
N ILE A 82 8.27 13.34 -1.81
CA ILE A 82 7.81 14.71 -1.57
C ILE A 82 8.92 15.73 -1.91
N GLY A 83 9.92 15.32 -2.70
CA GLY A 83 11.06 16.14 -3.09
C GLY A 83 12.25 15.94 -2.14
N ASP A 84 12.19 16.50 -0.95
CA ASP A 84 13.29 16.45 0.03
C ASP A 84 13.29 15.19 0.91
N ARG A 85 12.20 14.44 0.89
CA ARG A 85 11.99 13.25 1.73
C ARG A 85 10.96 12.31 1.17
N TYR A 86 11.00 11.09 1.67
CA TYR A 86 9.98 10.07 1.41
C TYR A 86 9.02 9.97 2.58
N SER A 87 7.71 9.89 2.29
CA SER A 87 6.67 9.72 3.31
C SER A 87 5.88 8.45 3.04
N LEU A 88 5.49 7.74 4.11
CA LEU A 88 4.66 6.56 3.98
C LEU A 88 3.25 6.96 3.47
N GLN A 89 2.77 6.29 2.42
CA GLN A 89 1.43 6.52 1.89
C GLN A 89 0.35 6.15 2.92
N MET A 90 -0.86 6.73 2.77
CA MET A 90 -2.00 6.43 3.66
C MET A 90 -2.39 4.94 3.61
N THR A 91 -2.17 4.28 2.47
CA THR A 91 -2.35 2.83 2.28
C THR A 91 -1.36 1.98 3.07
N GLY A 92 -0.30 2.59 3.62
CA GLY A 92 0.73 1.90 4.39
C GLY A 92 1.73 1.13 3.53
N LEU A 93 2.51 0.27 4.21
CA LEU A 93 3.48 -0.61 3.56
C LEU A 93 2.77 -1.65 2.69
N ARG A 94 3.34 -1.90 1.52
CA ARG A 94 2.89 -2.99 0.64
C ARG A 94 3.55 -4.28 1.07
N SER A 95 2.90 -5.05 1.94
CA SER A 95 3.44 -6.26 2.56
C SER A 95 4.05 -7.24 1.54
N GLY A 96 3.38 -7.46 0.40
CA GLY A 96 3.91 -8.30 -0.69
C GLY A 96 5.21 -7.80 -1.30
N GLU A 97 5.45 -6.49 -1.34
CA GLU A 97 6.72 -5.91 -1.82
C GLU A 97 7.81 -6.00 -0.76
N VAL A 98 7.47 -5.88 0.53
CA VAL A 98 8.40 -6.11 1.65
C VAL A 98 8.91 -7.57 1.64
N ALA A 99 8.02 -8.54 1.38
CA ALA A 99 8.41 -9.94 1.23
C ALA A 99 9.30 -10.17 0.01
N ARG A 100 8.96 -9.60 -1.15
CA ARG A 100 9.79 -9.70 -2.36
C ARG A 100 11.18 -9.08 -2.15
N LEU A 101 11.25 -7.96 -1.44
CA LEU A 101 12.52 -7.34 -1.04
C LEU A 101 13.34 -8.29 -0.16
N GLN A 102 12.75 -8.87 0.87
CA GLN A 102 13.45 -9.79 1.76
C GLN A 102 13.93 -11.07 1.04
N VAL A 103 13.15 -11.58 0.09
CA VAL A 103 13.55 -12.71 -0.76
C VAL A 103 14.73 -12.31 -1.64
N ALA A 104 14.65 -11.17 -2.34
CA ALA A 104 15.73 -10.71 -3.20
C ALA A 104 17.03 -10.41 -2.44
N LEU A 105 16.94 -9.82 -1.24
CA LEU A 105 18.11 -9.62 -0.37
C LEU A 105 18.68 -10.95 0.15
N ASN A 106 17.91 -12.05 0.14
CA ASN A 106 18.45 -13.36 0.52
C ASN A 106 19.50 -13.88 -0.43
N ASP A 107 19.29 -13.60 -1.72
CA ASP A 107 20.10 -14.13 -2.79
C ASP A 107 21.46 -13.41 -2.84
N LEU A 108 21.63 -12.36 -2.01
CA LEU A 108 22.84 -11.59 -1.83
C LEU A 108 23.55 -12.02 -0.52
N PRO A 109 24.71 -12.71 -0.59
CA PRO A 109 25.38 -13.26 0.59
C PRO A 109 25.75 -12.22 1.66
N HIS A 110 26.03 -10.99 1.23
CA HIS A 110 26.42 -9.87 2.10
C HIS A 110 25.22 -9.15 2.76
N CYS A 111 23.99 -9.57 2.47
CA CYS A 111 22.77 -8.97 3.01
C CYS A 111 22.08 -9.86 4.08
N SER A 112 22.75 -10.91 4.57
CA SER A 112 22.19 -11.84 5.58
C SER A 112 21.65 -11.13 6.82
N ASP A 113 22.38 -10.13 7.31
CA ASP A 113 22.01 -9.40 8.52
C ASP A 113 20.75 -8.54 8.31
N LEU A 114 20.64 -7.92 7.13
CA LEU A 114 19.46 -7.16 6.72
C LEU A 114 18.22 -8.04 6.62
N VAL A 115 18.43 -9.24 6.10
CA VAL A 115 17.43 -10.29 5.97
C VAL A 115 16.89 -10.73 7.33
N ILE A 116 17.78 -10.94 8.30
CA ILE A 116 17.42 -11.30 9.68
C ILE A 116 16.65 -10.15 10.35
N ARG A 117 17.10 -8.90 10.13
CA ARG A 117 16.40 -7.70 10.64
C ARG A 117 14.98 -7.53 10.08
N LEU A 118 14.72 -7.95 8.85
CA LEU A 118 13.38 -7.89 8.24
C LEU A 118 12.44 -9.00 8.73
N ALA A 119 12.95 -10.10 9.30
CA ALA A 119 12.12 -11.23 9.74
C ALA A 119 10.98 -10.84 10.70
N PRO A 120 11.21 -10.09 11.81
CA PRO A 120 10.13 -9.68 12.71
C PRO A 120 9.12 -8.75 12.05
N VAL A 121 9.58 -7.92 11.09
CA VAL A 121 8.70 -7.03 10.32
C VAL A 121 7.74 -7.83 9.45
N ILE A 122 8.24 -8.88 8.81
CA ILE A 122 7.46 -9.74 7.92
C ILE A 122 6.39 -10.50 8.72
N GLU A 123 6.76 -11.00 9.91
CA GLU A 123 5.81 -11.60 10.84
C GLU A 123 4.73 -10.60 11.29
N ALA A 124 5.12 -9.36 11.65
CA ALA A 124 4.19 -8.30 12.03
C ALA A 124 3.22 -7.90 10.89
N LEU A 125 3.64 -8.09 9.63
CA LEU A 125 2.81 -7.89 8.45
C LEU A 125 1.87 -9.08 8.15
N GLY A 126 1.81 -10.08 9.04
CA GLY A 126 1.00 -11.29 8.88
C GLY A 126 1.52 -12.21 7.78
N LEU A 127 2.78 -12.04 7.38
CA LEU A 127 3.42 -12.84 6.35
C LEU A 127 4.28 -13.89 7.01
N HIS A 128 4.14 -15.13 6.57
CA HIS A 128 5.06 -16.16 6.99
C HIS A 128 6.39 -15.97 6.27
N TRP A 129 7.47 -16.30 6.97
CA TRP A 129 8.78 -16.37 6.38
C TRP A 129 9.67 -17.40 7.07
N LYS A 130 10.49 -18.12 6.31
CA LYS A 130 11.53 -19.06 6.73
C LYS A 130 12.68 -18.98 5.76
N LYS A 131 13.87 -18.98 6.35
CA LYS A 131 15.18 -19.08 5.72
C LYS A 131 16.12 -19.84 6.67
N PRO A 132 17.43 -19.92 6.38
CA PRO A 132 18.14 -20.62 5.30
C PRO A 132 18.69 -21.98 5.77
N ASP A 133 18.27 -22.42 6.94
CA ASP A 133 18.69 -23.66 7.60
C ASP A 133 17.73 -24.84 7.34
N GLY A 134 16.52 -24.58 6.86
CA GLY A 134 15.65 -25.65 6.37
C GLY A 134 14.17 -25.33 6.32
N THR A 135 13.77 -24.54 5.31
CA THR A 135 12.48 -24.60 4.56
C THR A 135 11.16 -24.36 5.31
N SER A 136 10.14 -23.65 4.78
CA SER A 136 9.88 -22.92 3.54
C SER A 136 9.19 -21.58 3.85
N THR A 137 8.97 -20.74 2.83
CA THR A 137 7.69 -20.01 2.85
C THR A 137 7.02 -19.86 1.51
N PHE A 138 5.78 -20.32 1.49
CA PHE A 138 4.79 -20.00 0.48
C PHE A 138 4.27 -18.58 0.68
N MET A 139 4.06 -17.87 -0.44
CA MET A 139 3.36 -16.59 -0.51
C MET A 139 2.14 -16.70 -1.43
N PRO A 140 0.93 -16.87 -0.88
CA PRO A 140 -0.23 -16.12 -1.33
C PRO A 140 -0.74 -15.21 -0.20
N GLY A 141 -1.30 -14.04 -0.58
CA GLY A 141 -1.62 -12.90 0.29
C GLY A 141 -2.67 -13.12 1.40
N PRO A 142 -3.15 -12.03 2.01
CA PRO A 142 -3.48 -11.93 3.43
C PRO A 142 -4.39 -13.08 3.87
N THR A 143 -3.95 -13.85 4.86
CA THR A 143 -4.86 -14.73 5.57
C THR A 143 -5.95 -13.84 6.15
N TYR A 144 -7.16 -13.98 5.61
CA TYR A 144 -8.41 -13.51 6.17
C TYR A 144 -8.67 -14.26 7.49
N ARG A 145 -7.75 -14.17 8.45
CA ARG A 145 -7.90 -14.83 9.75
C ARG A 145 -8.55 -13.84 10.71
N GLU A 146 -9.88 -13.92 10.72
CA GLU A 146 -10.68 -14.01 11.95
C GLU A 146 -10.26 -13.04 13.07
N ARG A 147 -10.61 -11.75 12.92
CA ARG A 147 -11.01 -10.97 14.10
C ARG A 147 -12.48 -11.25 14.39
N HIS A 148 -12.76 -12.45 14.88
CA HIS A 148 -14.06 -12.80 15.46
C HIS A 148 -13.87 -13.43 16.85
N ASP A 149 -13.04 -12.81 17.68
CA ASP A 149 -13.09 -12.97 19.13
C ASP A 149 -13.78 -11.73 19.71
N LEU A 150 -15.11 -11.68 19.57
CA LEU A 150 -15.96 -10.98 20.52
C LEU A 150 -16.59 -12.04 21.42
N PRO A 151 -16.43 -11.95 22.75
CA PRO A 151 -16.98 -12.95 23.65
C PRO A 151 -18.51 -12.97 23.50
N HIS A 152 -19.05 -14.14 23.18
CA HIS A 152 -20.46 -14.43 23.27
C HIS A 152 -20.91 -14.28 24.73
N GLY A 153 -21.48 -13.12 25.03
CA GLY A 153 -22.42 -12.97 26.13
C GLY A 153 -23.75 -13.59 25.70
N GLU A 154 -23.98 -14.84 26.11
CA GLU A 154 -25.31 -15.42 26.19
C GLU A 154 -26.23 -14.53 27.03
N GLY A 155 -27.43 -14.25 26.52
CA GLY A 155 -28.52 -13.78 27.38
C GLY A 155 -29.57 -12.91 26.73
N SER A 156 -30.41 -13.47 25.84
CA SER A 156 -31.88 -13.48 26.03
C SER A 156 -32.65 -13.67 24.71
N ARG A 157 -33.18 -14.89 24.59
CA ARG A 157 -34.51 -15.24 24.08
C ARG A 157 -35.50 -14.07 24.01
N GLY A 158 -36.22 -13.97 22.88
CA GLY A 158 -37.47 -13.21 22.84
C GLY A 158 -38.10 -13.00 21.46
N TYR A 159 -38.65 -14.07 20.89
CA TYR A 159 -39.81 -14.11 19.99
C TYR A 159 -40.09 -12.95 19.02
N TRP A 160 -39.94 -13.26 17.73
CA TRP A 160 -40.77 -12.69 16.67
C TRP A 160 -42.24 -13.08 16.88
N ASN A 161 -43.11 -12.09 17.00
CA ASN A 161 -44.53 -12.26 16.68
C ASN A 161 -45.00 -11.00 15.96
N GLY A 162 -45.34 -11.16 14.68
CA GLY A 162 -45.95 -10.11 13.89
C GLY A 162 -47.43 -9.97 14.23
N SER A 163 -47.94 -8.74 14.16
CA SER A 163 -49.23 -8.37 13.56
C SER A 163 -49.39 -6.85 13.62
N ALA A 164 -50.01 -6.32 12.56
CA ALA A 164 -50.71 -5.04 12.36
C ALA A 164 -50.60 -4.00 13.48
N GLU A 165 -50.28 -2.73 13.21
CA GLU A 165 -51.24 -1.75 12.66
C GLU A 165 -50.51 -0.56 12.00
N ARG A 166 -50.95 -0.16 10.79
CA ARG A 166 -50.94 1.23 10.31
C ARG A 166 -52.38 1.72 10.50
N PRO A 167 -52.66 2.97 10.96
CA PRO A 167 -52.30 4.15 10.17
C PRO A 167 -51.93 5.41 10.99
N GLY A 168 -51.17 6.32 10.40
CA GLY A 168 -50.89 7.63 10.99
C GLY A 168 -50.01 8.47 10.08
N ASN A 169 -50.59 9.54 9.55
CA ASN A 169 -50.03 10.44 8.55
C ASN A 169 -48.85 11.29 9.03
N ASN A 170 -48.01 11.65 8.04
CA ASN A 170 -46.97 12.69 7.96
C ASN A 170 -45.52 12.26 8.29
N PRO A 171 -44.60 12.25 7.30
CA PRO A 171 -43.18 12.38 7.58
C PRO A 171 -42.84 13.82 7.99
N PRO A 172 -41.93 14.05 8.95
CA PRO A 172 -41.39 15.37 9.22
C PRO A 172 -40.47 15.82 8.06
N ASP A 173 -40.58 17.11 7.73
CA ASP A 173 -39.78 17.87 6.76
C ASP A 173 -38.32 17.41 6.65
N LEU A 174 -37.97 16.90 5.47
CA LEU A 174 -36.59 16.88 5.00
C LEU A 174 -36.28 18.28 4.43
N PRO A 175 -35.19 18.95 4.86
CA PRO A 175 -34.76 20.16 4.18
C PRO A 175 -34.41 19.85 2.72
N ALA A 176 -34.89 20.70 1.82
CA ALA A 176 -34.61 20.61 0.38
C ALA A 176 -33.10 20.53 0.12
N PRO A 177 -32.65 19.73 -0.87
CA PRO A 177 -31.26 19.80 -1.32
C PRO A 177 -31.00 21.21 -1.82
N ALA A 178 -29.93 21.82 -1.33
CA ALA A 178 -29.41 23.07 -1.86
C ALA A 178 -29.22 22.88 -3.37
N GLU A 179 -29.83 23.76 -4.14
CA GLU A 179 -29.61 23.86 -5.57
C GLU A 179 -28.17 24.35 -5.74
N ASP A 180 -27.26 23.43 -6.08
CA ASP A 180 -25.88 23.75 -6.45
C ASP A 180 -25.93 24.59 -7.74
N GLU A 181 -25.74 25.90 -7.60
CA GLU A 181 -25.72 26.89 -8.69
C GLU A 181 -24.64 26.59 -9.77
N GLU A 182 -23.76 25.61 -9.55
CA GLU A 182 -22.66 25.27 -10.46
C GLU A 182 -23.10 24.44 -11.69
N ASP A 183 -24.27 23.80 -11.66
CA ASP A 183 -24.75 22.95 -12.77
C ASP A 183 -25.44 23.72 -13.91
N ALA A 184 -25.86 24.97 -13.68
CA ALA A 184 -26.50 25.80 -14.70
C ALA A 184 -25.50 26.31 -15.75
N ASP A 185 -24.31 26.72 -15.32
CA ASP A 185 -23.28 27.28 -16.20
C ASP A 185 -22.70 26.22 -17.16
N LEU A 186 -22.60 24.96 -16.70
CA LEU A 186 -22.13 23.84 -17.52
C LEU A 186 -23.12 23.48 -18.64
N GLN A 187 -24.43 23.62 -18.39
CA GLN A 187 -25.45 23.36 -19.42
C GLN A 187 -25.49 24.46 -20.48
N GLU A 188 -25.25 25.72 -20.12
CA GLU A 188 -25.21 26.82 -21.09
C GLU A 188 -23.97 26.72 -22.00
N ALA A 189 -22.80 26.37 -21.44
CA ALA A 189 -21.57 26.15 -22.21
C ALA A 189 -21.72 25.01 -23.25
N LEU A 190 -22.38 23.92 -22.87
CA LEU A 190 -22.64 22.80 -23.79
C LEU A 190 -23.60 23.20 -24.92
N ARG A 191 -24.57 24.06 -24.61
CA ARG A 191 -25.55 24.55 -25.60
C ARG A 191 -24.90 25.48 -26.64
N LEU A 192 -23.99 26.37 -26.22
CA LEU A 192 -23.25 27.24 -27.14
C LEU A 192 -22.32 26.44 -28.07
N SER A 193 -21.69 25.37 -27.55
CA SER A 193 -20.81 24.50 -28.33
C SER A 193 -21.49 23.76 -29.49
N MET A 194 -22.81 23.55 -29.46
CA MET A 194 -23.53 22.84 -30.53
C MET A 194 -24.07 23.74 -31.64
N ILE A 195 -23.96 25.07 -31.49
CA ILE A 195 -24.48 26.04 -32.47
C ILE A 195 -23.37 26.48 -33.46
N GLU A 196 -22.10 26.23 -33.17
CA GLU A 196 -20.95 26.57 -34.05
C GLU A 196 -20.36 25.35 -34.80
N SER A 197 -21.20 24.47 -35.36
CA SER A 197 -20.73 23.43 -36.32
C SER A 197 -21.64 23.30 -37.53
#